data_AF-S8EEC5-F1
#
_entry.id   AF-S8EEC5-F1
#
_cell.length_a   1.000
_cell.length_b   1.000
_cell.length_c   1.000
_cell.angle_alpha   90.00
_cell.angle_beta   90.00
_cell.angle_gamma   90.00
#
_symmetry.space_group_name_H-M   'P 1'
#
loop_
_entity.id
_entity.type
_entity.pdbx_description
1 polymer ?
#
loop_
_entity_poly.entity_id
_entity_poly.type
_entity_poly.pdbx_seq_one_letter_code
_entity_poly.pdbx_strand_id
1 'polypeptide(L)'
;MGINHESVRQKLESTMFVKLNSSGHPYEEHYVAHIKVWEAAHESKGKKSRYIVLSQASDGSGYIHKAKFNCNGAFSVGKTWRMEELREVEVVNSLVFEITPSTTTYRWQADNARDQTKFITSLIRLFNFVTGGTVPLRLIGVRDPDGPASCM
;
A
#
# COMPACT_ATOMS: atom_id res chain seq x y z
N MET A 1 2.49 -8.59 22.72
CA MET A 1 3.78 -8.69 22.00
C MET A 1 3.54 -8.18 20.58
N GLY A 2 3.83 -6.91 20.32
CA GLY A 2 3.64 -6.32 18.99
C GLY A 2 4.72 -6.85 18.04
N ILE A 3 4.33 -7.25 16.83
CA ILE A 3 5.27 -7.67 15.79
C ILE A 3 5.99 -6.40 15.29
N ASN A 4 7.32 -6.37 15.34
CA ASN A 4 8.13 -5.25 14.84
C ASN A 4 8.06 -5.18 13.30
N HIS A 5 8.19 -4.00 12.70
CA HIS A 5 8.09 -3.75 11.25
C HIS A 5 9.05 -4.62 10.42
N GLU A 6 10.28 -4.83 10.91
CA GLU A 6 11.26 -5.73 10.28
C GLU A 6 10.78 -7.19 10.25
N SER A 7 10.22 -7.66 11.36
CA SER A 7 9.62 -9.00 11.43
C SER A 7 8.34 -9.14 10.61
N VAL A 8 7.62 -8.04 10.34
CA VAL A 8 6.48 -8.04 9.40
C VAL A 8 6.98 -8.20 7.96
N ARG A 9 8.02 -7.43 7.57
CA ARG A 9 8.62 -7.54 6.23
C ARG A 9 9.09 -8.96 5.95
N GLN A 10 9.87 -9.55 6.86
CA GLN A 10 10.35 -10.93 6.71
C GLN A 10 9.19 -11.93 6.54
N LYS A 11 8.07 -11.73 7.25
CA LYS A 11 6.87 -12.55 7.10
C LYS A 11 6.13 -12.31 5.77
N LEU A 12 6.08 -11.08 5.27
CA LEU A 12 5.54 -10.79 3.95
C LEU A 12 6.36 -11.49 2.87
N GLU A 13 7.68 -11.38 2.91
CA GLU A 13 8.59 -12.05 1.97
C GLU A 13 8.43 -13.57 2.01
N SER A 14 8.53 -14.18 3.20
CA SER A 14 8.46 -15.65 3.36
C SER A 14 7.09 -16.28 3.15
N THR A 15 5.99 -15.52 3.21
CA THR A 15 4.63 -16.11 3.11
C THR A 15 3.81 -15.60 1.94
N MET A 16 3.86 -14.30 1.63
CA MET A 16 3.06 -13.69 0.57
C MET A 16 3.81 -13.74 -0.76
N PHE A 17 5.02 -13.19 -0.82
CA PHE A 17 5.78 -13.09 -2.08
C PHE A 17 6.23 -14.45 -2.61
N VAL A 18 6.64 -15.38 -1.73
CA VAL A 18 6.90 -16.77 -2.13
C VAL A 18 5.68 -17.39 -2.84
N LYS A 19 4.46 -17.17 -2.33
CA LYS A 19 3.25 -17.71 -2.94
C LYS A 19 2.88 -17.01 -4.25
N LEU A 20 3.00 -15.69 -4.30
CA LEU A 20 2.75 -14.91 -5.52
C LEU A 20 3.71 -15.35 -6.64
N ASN A 21 5.00 -15.45 -6.35
CA ASN A 21 6.00 -15.80 -7.36
C ASN A 21 5.94 -17.30 -7.74
N SER A 22 5.45 -18.15 -6.85
CA SER A 22 5.21 -19.57 -7.16
C SER A 22 3.91 -19.83 -7.94
N SER A 23 3.06 -18.82 -8.13
CA SER A 23 1.75 -18.99 -8.78
C SER A 23 1.80 -19.06 -10.31
N GLY A 24 3.01 -19.13 -10.89
CA GLY A 24 3.22 -19.24 -12.33
C GLY A 24 3.13 -17.91 -13.07
N HIS A 25 3.17 -16.78 -12.36
CA HIS A 25 3.32 -15.47 -12.99
C HIS A 25 4.70 -15.37 -13.65
N PRO A 26 4.78 -14.80 -14.86
CA PRO A 26 6.04 -14.71 -15.60
C PRO A 26 7.05 -13.74 -14.97
N TYR A 27 6.60 -12.88 -14.07
CA TYR A 27 7.42 -11.85 -13.43
C TYR A 27 7.37 -12.00 -11.92
N GLU A 28 8.54 -11.91 -11.29
CA GLU A 28 8.67 -11.98 -9.84
C GLU A 28 8.35 -10.64 -9.22
N GLU A 29 7.52 -10.64 -8.17
CA GLU A 29 7.22 -9.46 -7.37
C GLU A 29 8.18 -9.33 -6.18
N HIS A 30 8.66 -8.11 -5.95
CA HIS A 30 9.53 -7.72 -4.85
C HIS A 30 8.86 -6.69 -3.94
N TYR A 31 9.13 -6.80 -2.63
CA TYR A 31 8.61 -5.88 -1.61
C TYR A 31 9.14 -4.45 -1.78
N VAL A 32 8.25 -3.45 -1.68
CA VAL A 32 8.61 -2.03 -1.66
C VAL A 32 8.33 -1.40 -0.28
N ALA A 33 7.08 -1.45 0.17
CA ALA A 33 6.67 -0.87 1.45
C ALA A 33 5.42 -1.57 2.01
N HIS A 34 5.13 -1.39 3.30
CA HIS A 34 3.85 -1.80 3.86
C HIS A 34 3.38 -0.83 4.96
N ILE A 35 2.09 -0.89 5.27
CA ILE A 35 1.50 -0.22 6.45
C ILE A 35 0.39 -1.08 7.03
N LYS A 36 0.32 -1.13 8.36
CA LYS A 36 -0.84 -1.68 9.09
C LYS A 36 -1.93 -0.63 9.18
N VAL A 37 -3.14 -1.03 8.82
CA VAL A 37 -4.31 -0.16 8.81
C VAL A 37 -5.53 -0.79 9.48
N TRP A 38 -6.48 0.06 9.83
CA TRP A 38 -7.79 -0.28 10.36
C TRP A 38 -8.87 0.16 9.38
N GLU A 39 -9.68 -0.81 8.95
CA GLU A 39 -10.85 -0.63 8.11
C GLU A 39 -12.10 -0.69 9.00
N ALA A 40 -12.99 0.30 8.86
CA ALA A 40 -14.28 0.26 9.56
C ALA A 40 -15.11 -0.91 8.99
N ALA A 41 -15.60 -1.80 9.84
CA ALA A 41 -16.56 -2.79 9.40
C ALA A 41 -17.92 -2.12 9.18
N HIS A 42 -18.58 -2.43 8.05
CA HIS A 42 -20.01 -2.15 7.91
C HIS A 42 -20.74 -2.92 9.01
N GLU A 43 -21.53 -2.21 9.84
CA GLU A 43 -22.32 -2.71 10.97
C GLU A 43 -21.48 -3.18 12.18
N SER A 44 -21.56 -2.43 13.30
CA SER A 44 -21.23 -2.74 14.73
C SER A 44 -20.11 -3.73 15.13
N LYS A 45 -19.37 -4.32 14.19
CA LYS A 45 -18.41 -5.42 14.34
C LYS A 45 -16.98 -4.92 14.53
N GLY A 46 -16.82 -3.67 14.96
CA GLY A 46 -15.53 -3.06 15.26
C GLY A 46 -14.65 -2.79 14.04
N LYS A 47 -13.38 -2.47 14.29
CA LYS A 47 -12.37 -2.20 13.26
C LYS A 47 -11.63 -3.48 12.88
N LYS A 48 -11.44 -3.71 11.58
CA LYS A 48 -10.68 -4.85 11.06
C LYS A 48 -9.27 -4.40 10.70
N SER A 49 -8.25 -5.05 11.26
CA SER A 49 -6.86 -4.77 10.88
C SER A 49 -6.52 -5.41 9.53
N ARG A 50 -5.79 -4.66 8.69
CA ARG A 50 -5.29 -5.09 7.38
C ARG A 50 -3.87 -4.57 7.19
N TYR A 51 -3.18 -5.11 6.21
CA TYR A 51 -1.92 -4.57 5.73
C TYR A 51 -2.10 -4.14 4.27
N ILE A 52 -1.68 -2.92 3.97
CA ILE A 52 -1.51 -2.49 2.59
C ILE A 52 -0.03 -2.65 2.26
N VAL A 53 0.24 -3.39 1.19
CA VAL A 53 1.60 -3.78 0.77
C VAL A 53 1.81 -3.29 -0.65
N LEU A 54 2.94 -2.63 -0.87
CA LEU A 54 3.40 -2.20 -2.19
C LEU A 54 4.46 -3.17 -2.69
N SER A 55 4.36 -3.54 -3.96
CA SER A 55 5.34 -4.39 -4.63
C SER A 55 5.64 -3.89 -6.04
N GLN A 56 6.77 -4.34 -6.55
CA GLN A 56 7.21 -4.10 -7.93
C GLN A 56 7.60 -5.43 -8.56
N ALA A 57 7.11 -5.69 -9.76
CA ALA A 57 7.49 -6.85 -10.55
C ALA A 57 8.75 -6.57 -11.39
N SER A 58 9.44 -7.64 -11.80
CA SER A 58 10.67 -7.58 -12.60
C SER A 58 10.49 -6.96 -14.00
N ASP A 59 9.26 -6.86 -14.50
CA ASP A 59 8.91 -6.15 -15.74
C ASP A 59 8.71 -4.63 -15.54
N GLY A 60 8.84 -4.14 -14.30
CA GLY A 60 8.61 -2.75 -13.92
C GLY A 60 7.18 -2.42 -13.50
N SER A 61 6.24 -3.37 -13.63
CA SER A 61 4.86 -3.19 -13.15
C SER A 61 4.82 -3.02 -11.64
N GLY A 62 3.89 -2.21 -11.13
CA GLY A 62 3.69 -2.02 -9.68
C GLY A 62 2.34 -2.54 -9.20
N TYR A 63 2.26 -2.98 -7.95
CA TYR A 63 1.01 -3.46 -7.35
C TYR A 63 0.79 -2.92 -5.94
N ILE A 64 -0.50 -2.81 -5.60
CA ILE A 64 -0.99 -2.54 -4.26
C ILE A 64 -1.79 -3.77 -3.82
N HIS A 65 -1.44 -4.36 -2.68
CA HIS A 65 -2.16 -5.50 -2.12
C HIS A 65 -2.80 -5.14 -0.79
N LYS A 66 -4.06 -5.56 -0.60
CA LYS A 66 -4.71 -5.61 0.71
C LYS A 66 -4.63 -7.02 1.26
N ALA A 67 -3.85 -7.19 2.33
CA ALA A 67 -3.60 -8.47 2.97
C ALA A 67 -4.17 -8.54 4.40
N LYS A 68 -4.51 -9.76 4.81
CA LYS A 68 -4.87 -10.13 6.18
C LYS A 68 -3.71 -10.90 6.82
N PHE A 69 -3.36 -10.56 8.05
CA PHE A 69 -2.48 -11.38 8.88
C PHE A 69 -3.31 -12.42 9.65
N ASN A 70 -3.01 -13.70 9.45
CA ASN A 70 -3.78 -14.81 10.02
C ASN A 70 -3.23 -15.27 11.38
N CYS A 71 -4.04 -16.00 12.14
CA CYS A 71 -3.65 -16.56 13.44
C CYS A 71 -2.46 -17.54 13.34
N ASN A 72 -2.29 -18.20 12.19
CA ASN A 72 -1.15 -19.07 11.91
C ASN A 72 0.15 -18.31 11.55
N GLY A 73 0.13 -16.98 11.60
CA GLY A 73 1.30 -16.14 11.35
C GLY A 73 1.62 -15.89 9.86
N ALA A 74 0.77 -16.34 8.93
CA ALA A 74 0.93 -16.12 7.50
C ALA A 74 0.02 -14.98 7.00
N PHE A 75 0.44 -14.37 5.88
CA PHE A 75 -0.39 -13.40 5.16
C PHE A 75 -1.28 -14.06 4.10
N SER A 76 -2.49 -13.52 3.94
CA SER A 76 -3.39 -13.84 2.82
C SER A 76 -3.76 -12.56 2.08
N VAL A 77 -3.48 -12.51 0.78
CA VAL A 77 -3.92 -11.43 -0.09
C VAL A 77 -5.42 -11.59 -0.37
N GLY A 78 -6.19 -10.53 -0.11
CA GLY A 78 -7.63 -10.52 -0.40
C GLY A 78 -7.99 -9.66 -1.60
N LYS A 79 -7.16 -8.66 -1.93
CA LYS A 79 -7.33 -7.82 -3.11
C LYS A 79 -5.98 -7.30 -3.60
N THR A 80 -5.84 -7.23 -4.91
CA THR A 80 -4.69 -6.62 -5.60
C THR A 80 -5.23 -5.56 -6.55
N TRP A 81 -4.53 -4.44 -6.64
CA TRP A 81 -4.73 -3.40 -7.63
C TRP A 81 -3.43 -3.16 -8.38
N ARG A 82 -3.53 -2.85 -9.68
CA ARG A 82 -2.38 -2.40 -10.46
C ARG A 82 -2.07 -0.95 -10.10
N MET A 83 -0.80 -0.61 -9.98
CA MET A 83 -0.38 0.74 -9.61
C MET A 83 -0.85 1.77 -10.62
N GLU A 84 -0.87 1.43 -11.91
CA GLU A 84 -1.30 2.30 -13.01
C GLU A 84 -2.79 2.66 -12.96
N GLU A 85 -3.60 1.89 -12.23
CA GLU A 85 -5.02 2.18 -12.05
C GLU A 85 -5.27 3.24 -10.95
N LEU A 86 -4.25 3.56 -10.14
CA LEU A 86 -4.36 4.55 -9.06
C LEU A 86 -4.67 5.95 -9.58
N ARG A 87 -5.81 6.49 -9.16
CA ARG A 87 -6.31 7.80 -9.60
C ARG A 87 -6.12 8.89 -8.56
N GLU A 88 -6.21 8.54 -7.29
CA GLU A 88 -6.18 9.52 -6.20
C GLU A 88 -5.57 8.94 -4.92
N VAL A 89 -4.85 9.81 -4.22
CA VAL A 89 -4.38 9.62 -2.85
C VAL A 89 -4.77 10.86 -2.04
N GLU A 90 -5.51 10.65 -0.96
CA GLU A 90 -5.93 11.70 -0.05
C GLU A 90 -5.39 11.43 1.36
N VAL A 91 -4.74 12.42 1.96
CA VAL A 91 -4.37 12.43 3.38
C VAL A 91 -5.38 13.31 4.11
N VAL A 92 -6.39 12.68 4.70
CA VAL A 92 -7.49 13.35 5.39
C VAL A 92 -7.02 13.97 6.70
N ASN A 93 -6.16 13.26 7.42
CA ASN A 93 -5.43 13.77 8.58
C ASN A 93 -4.21 12.87 8.85
N SER A 94 -3.48 13.17 9.93
CA SER A 94 -2.25 12.46 10.31
C SER A 94 -2.40 10.97 10.61
N LEU A 95 -3.60 10.41 10.64
CA LEU A 95 -3.82 8.98 10.83
C LEU A 95 -4.72 8.37 9.75
N VAL A 96 -5.47 9.18 9.01
CA VAL A 96 -6.46 8.70 8.06
C VAL A 96 -6.09 9.12 6.66
N PHE A 97 -6.06 8.14 5.76
CA PHE A 97 -5.83 8.35 4.34
C PHE A 97 -6.81 7.53 3.51
N GLU A 98 -6.96 7.95 2.26
CA GLU A 98 -7.78 7.28 1.26
C GLU A 98 -6.97 7.04 -0.01
N ILE A 99 -7.30 5.95 -0.71
CA ILE A 99 -6.83 5.71 -2.06
C ILE A 99 -8.00 5.37 -2.97
N THR A 100 -7.92 5.80 -4.22
CA THR A 100 -8.91 5.49 -5.25
C THR A 100 -8.22 4.78 -6.43
N PRO A 101 -8.03 3.46 -6.35
CA PRO A 101 -7.37 2.67 -7.40
C PRO A 101 -8.24 2.40 -8.64
N SER A 102 -9.53 2.76 -8.61
CA SER A 102 -10.42 2.64 -9.78
C SER A 102 -11.66 3.48 -9.50
N THR A 103 -12.84 2.86 -9.36
CA THR A 103 -14.10 3.54 -9.05
C THR A 103 -14.44 3.58 -7.56
N THR A 104 -13.85 2.68 -6.76
CA THR A 104 -14.10 2.60 -5.32
C THR A 104 -12.97 3.22 -4.52
N THR A 105 -13.31 4.16 -3.65
CA THR A 105 -12.40 4.76 -2.68
C THR A 105 -12.30 3.91 -1.42
N TYR A 106 -11.07 3.72 -0.93
CA TYR A 106 -10.78 2.96 0.28
C TYR A 106 -10.21 3.88 1.35
N ARG A 107 -10.94 4.02 2.46
CA ARG A 107 -10.54 4.81 3.62
C ARG A 107 -9.98 3.92 4.72
N TRP A 108 -8.81 4.30 5.24
CA TRP A 108 -8.11 3.54 6.26
C TRP A 108 -7.50 4.44 7.33
N GLN A 109 -7.44 3.92 8.55
CA GLN A 109 -6.73 4.54 9.66
C GLN A 109 -5.43 3.79 9.95
N ALA A 110 -4.29 4.48 9.96
CA ALA A 110 -2.98 3.96 10.37
C ALA A 110 -2.83 3.93 11.91
N ASP A 111 -1.88 3.14 12.40
CA ASP A 111 -1.52 3.10 13.82
C ASP A 111 -0.75 4.36 14.26
N ASN A 112 0.05 4.95 13.37
CA ASN A 112 0.83 6.15 13.67
C ASN A 112 1.07 7.02 12.43
N ALA A 113 1.24 8.33 12.68
CA ALA A 113 1.38 9.33 11.64
C ALA A 113 2.68 9.22 10.85
N ARG A 114 3.77 8.85 11.51
CA ARG A 114 5.08 8.72 10.86
C ARG A 114 5.07 7.62 9.80
N ASP A 115 4.47 6.49 10.10
CA ASP A 115 4.38 5.36 9.18
C ASP A 115 3.37 5.65 8.08
N GLN A 116 2.28 6.38 8.34
CA GLN A 116 1.41 6.91 7.30
C GLN A 116 2.20 7.77 6.31
N THR A 117 2.92 8.79 6.77
CA THR A 117 3.71 9.68 5.90
C THR A 117 4.74 8.90 5.09
N LYS A 118 5.48 7.97 5.72
CA LYS A 118 6.45 7.12 5.02
C LYS A 118 5.79 6.26 3.95
N PHE A 119 4.67 5.62 4.28
CA PHE A 119 3.95 4.77 3.34
C PHE A 119 3.40 5.55 2.15
N ILE A 120 2.78 6.71 2.39
CA ILE A 120 2.26 7.57 1.31
C ILE A 120 3.39 8.09 0.43
N THR A 121 4.55 8.42 1.01
CA THR A 121 5.75 8.80 0.25
C THR A 121 6.20 7.66 -0.66
N SER A 122 6.30 6.43 -0.13
CA SER A 122 6.65 5.24 -0.94
C SER A 122 5.61 4.93 -2.02
N LEU A 123 4.32 5.15 -1.74
CA LEU A 123 3.23 4.95 -2.69
C LEU A 123 3.36 5.88 -3.89
N ILE A 124 3.52 7.20 -3.64
CA ILE A 124 3.63 8.20 -4.71
C ILE A 124 4.91 7.96 -5.54
N ARG A 125 6.02 7.63 -4.88
CA ARG A 125 7.28 7.30 -5.57
C ARG A 125 7.15 6.09 -6.49
N LEU A 126 6.53 5.01 -6.00
CA LEU A 126 6.32 3.83 -6.81
C LEU A 126 5.36 4.11 -7.97
N PHE A 127 4.30 4.89 -7.74
CA PHE A 127 3.39 5.32 -8.81
C PHE A 127 4.13 6.10 -9.90
N ASN A 128 4.93 7.11 -9.52
CA ASN A 128 5.70 7.92 -10.46
C ASN A 128 6.73 7.08 -11.22
N PHE A 129 7.38 6.13 -10.54
CA PHE A 129 8.31 5.19 -11.18
C PHE A 129 7.60 4.35 -12.25
N VAL A 130 6.47 3.72 -11.91
CA VAL A 130 5.75 2.79 -12.80
C VAL A 130 5.14 3.53 -14.00
N THR A 131 4.66 4.75 -13.80
CA THR A 131 3.98 5.54 -14.85
C THR A 131 4.92 6.47 -15.62
N GLY A 132 6.19 6.53 -15.23
CA GLY A 132 7.17 7.50 -15.75
C GLY A 132 6.76 8.96 -15.52
N GLY A 133 5.86 9.23 -14.56
CA GLY A 133 5.30 10.56 -14.28
C GLY A 133 4.36 11.10 -15.38
N THR A 134 3.97 10.27 -16.36
CA THR A 134 3.11 10.70 -17.48
C THR A 134 1.63 10.61 -17.18
N VAL A 135 1.25 9.81 -16.17
CA VAL A 135 -0.13 9.65 -15.72
C VAL A 135 -0.37 10.58 -14.53
N PRO A 136 -1.39 11.45 -14.56
CA PRO A 136 -1.67 12.33 -13.44
C PRO A 136 -2.22 11.55 -12.24
N LEU A 137 -1.65 11.79 -11.06
CA LEU A 137 -2.19 11.31 -9.78
C LEU A 137 -2.79 12.50 -9.02
N ARG A 138 -4.07 12.41 -8.64
CA ARG A 138 -4.69 13.45 -7.81
C ARG A 138 -4.21 13.30 -6.36
N LEU A 139 -3.54 14.32 -5.85
CA LEU A 139 -3.04 14.37 -4.48
C LEU A 139 -3.83 15.41 -3.66
N ILE A 140 -4.39 14.99 -2.53
CA ILE A 140 -5.15 15.86 -1.62
C ILE A 140 -4.55 15.74 -0.22
N GLY A 141 -4.27 16.87 0.44
CA GLY A 141 -3.67 16.87 1.78
C GLY A 141 -2.22 16.37 1.85
N VAL A 142 -1.60 16.09 0.70
CA VAL A 142 -0.20 15.66 0.57
C VAL A 142 0.42 16.28 -0.68
N ARG A 143 1.74 16.47 -0.67
CA ARG A 143 2.51 16.98 -1.82
C ARG A 143 3.28 15.82 -2.47
N ASP A 144 3.58 15.95 -3.75
CA ASP A 144 4.54 15.06 -4.41
C ASP A 144 5.90 15.19 -3.70
N PRO A 145 6.48 14.09 -3.16
CA PRO A 145 7.74 14.13 -2.43
C PRO A 145 8.94 14.53 -3.29
N ASP A 146 8.88 14.30 -4.60
CA ASP A 146 9.97 14.58 -5.54
C ASP A 146 9.56 15.64 -6.59
N GLY A 147 8.39 16.25 -6.41
CA GLY A 147 7.94 17.38 -7.22
C GLY A 147 8.85 18.60 -7.06
N PRO A 148 8.89 19.51 -8.05
CA PRO A 148 9.68 20.72 -7.94
C PRO A 148 9.25 21.48 -6.69
N ALA A 149 10.23 21.85 -5.86
CA ALA A 149 9.98 22.70 -4.70
C ALA A 149 9.31 23.97 -5.22
N SER A 150 8.04 24.17 -4.86
CA SER A 150 7.33 25.41 -5.18
C SER A 150 8.15 26.55 -4.56
N CYS A 151 8.80 27.34 -5.40
CA CYS A 151 9.42 28.59 -4.97
C CYS A 151 8.29 29.45 -4.38
N MET A 152 8.36 29.71 -3.09
CA MET A 152 7.63 30.80 -2.43
C MET A 152 8.57 31.97 -2.27
#